data_AF-A0A524M5E9-F1
#
_entry.id   AF-A0A524M5E9-F1
#
_cell.length_a   1.000
_cell.length_b   1.000
_cell.length_c   1.000
_cell.angle_alpha   90.00
_cell.angle_beta   90.00
_cell.angle_gamma   90.00
#
_symmetry.space_group_name_H-M   'P 1'
#
loop_
_entity.id
_entity.type
_entity.pdbx_description
1 polymer ?
#
loop_
_entity_poly.entity_id
_entity_poly.type
_entity_poly.pdbx_seq_one_letter_code
_entity_poly.pdbx_strand_id
1 'polypeptide(L)'
;SGVVLQFIPELPETRLSGATRWISPEKALIAQSLRFRKDDHFWFTFFHEAAHVLLHGKRAVFIDEISMDASEEEQQSDAFAANHLIPSKSYASLVQSGQPSRAAVIAFANKLEIAPGIVVGRLQHDGVIPFSWLNDFKRTFVLAEDSTA
;
A
#
# COMPACT_ATOMS: atom_id res chain seq x y z
N SER A 1 -18.75 15.91 3.71
CA SER A 1 -17.32 15.67 3.42
C SER A 1 -17.05 14.18 3.37
N GLY A 2 -16.12 13.71 2.52
CA GLY A 2 -15.80 12.28 2.44
C GLY A 2 -14.75 11.94 1.39
N VAL A 3 -14.42 10.65 1.29
CA VAL A 3 -13.48 10.12 0.30
C VAL A 3 -14.24 9.20 -0.65
N VAL A 4 -14.04 9.39 -1.96
CA VAL A 4 -14.43 8.42 -2.98
C VAL A 4 -13.26 7.49 -3.18
N LEU A 5 -13.48 6.19 -2.97
CA LEU A 5 -12.53 5.15 -3.31
C LEU A 5 -12.99 4.50 -4.62
N GLN A 6 -12.15 4.54 -5.65
CA GLN A 6 -12.43 3.96 -6.94
C GLN A 6 -11.35 2.96 -7.32
N PHE A 7 -11.77 1.75 -7.66
CA PHE A 7 -10.89 0.75 -8.23
C PHE A 7 -11.00 0.78 -9.74
N ILE A 8 -9.86 0.85 -10.41
CA ILE A 8 -9.79 0.86 -11.87
C ILE A 8 -8.97 -0.34 -12.37
N PRO A 9 -9.27 -0.87 -13.56
CA PRO A 9 -8.36 -1.80 -14.22
C PRO A 9 -6.97 -1.20 -14.33
N GLU A 10 -5.96 -2.07 -14.39
CA GLU A 10 -4.60 -1.64 -14.71
C GLU A 10 -4.62 -0.86 -16.04
N LEU A 11 -4.11 0.37 -16.00
CA LEU A 11 -4.02 1.21 -17.18
C LEU A 11 -2.81 0.75 -18.00
N PRO A 12 -3.02 0.20 -19.22
CA PRO A 12 -1.93 -0.30 -20.05
C PRO A 12 -0.85 0.76 -20.24
N GLU A 13 0.41 0.35 -20.18
CA GLU A 13 1.58 1.21 -20.42
C GLU A 13 1.79 2.36 -19.42
N THR A 14 1.01 2.38 -18.33
CA THR A 14 1.31 3.21 -17.16
C THR A 14 1.85 2.34 -16.04
N ARG A 15 2.71 2.88 -15.16
CA ARG A 15 3.12 2.17 -13.95
C ARG A 15 2.42 2.74 -12.71
N LEU A 16 1.29 3.39 -12.92
CA LEU A 16 0.45 3.97 -11.86
C LEU A 16 -0.22 2.86 -11.04
N SER A 17 0.11 2.80 -9.74
CA SER A 17 -0.57 1.91 -8.78
C SER A 17 -1.73 2.64 -8.10
N GLY A 18 -1.58 3.93 -7.84
CA GLY A 18 -2.60 4.79 -7.25
C GLY A 18 -2.58 6.20 -7.86
N ALA A 19 -3.61 6.97 -7.53
CA ALA A 19 -3.63 8.41 -7.72
C ALA A 19 -4.62 9.05 -6.74
N THR A 20 -4.26 10.24 -6.25
CA THR A 20 -5.10 11.01 -5.34
C THR A 20 -5.37 12.40 -5.89
N ARG A 21 -6.64 12.81 -5.81
CA ARG A 21 -7.06 14.17 -6.19
C ARG A 21 -8.22 14.67 -5.34
N TRP A 22 -8.15 15.94 -4.96
CA TRP A 22 -9.31 16.66 -4.45
C TRP A 22 -10.24 17.06 -5.60
N ILE A 23 -11.48 16.56 -5.58
CA ILE A 23 -12.51 16.85 -6.59
C ILE A 23 -13.44 17.99 -6.15
N SER A 24 -13.46 18.31 -4.86
CA SER A 24 -14.01 19.54 -4.31
C SER A 24 -13.26 19.91 -3.03
N PRO A 25 -13.47 21.11 -2.44
CA PRO A 25 -12.87 21.46 -1.18
C PRO A 25 -13.18 20.50 -0.02
N GLU A 26 -14.19 19.64 -0.12
CA GLU A 26 -14.59 18.73 0.98
C GLU A 26 -14.62 17.25 0.56
N LYS A 27 -14.16 16.95 -0.66
CA LYS A 27 -14.26 15.62 -1.25
C LYS A 27 -12.97 15.25 -1.97
N ALA A 28 -12.33 14.18 -1.48
CA ALA A 28 -11.16 13.59 -2.10
C ALA A 28 -11.55 12.33 -2.90
N LEU A 29 -10.77 12.04 -3.93
CA LEU A 29 -10.79 10.81 -4.70
C LEU A 29 -9.45 10.10 -4.48
N ILE A 30 -9.53 8.83 -4.09
CA ILE A 30 -8.43 7.87 -4.16
C ILE A 30 -8.79 6.89 -5.27
N ALA A 31 -8.01 6.89 -6.34
CA ALA A 31 -8.10 5.90 -7.40
C ALA A 31 -6.96 4.89 -7.22
N GLN A 32 -7.29 3.60 -7.30
CA GLN A 32 -6.31 2.54 -7.17
C GLN A 32 -6.44 1.57 -8.33
N SER A 33 -5.34 1.37 -9.05
CA SER A 33 -5.26 0.28 -10.00
C SER A 33 -4.93 -0.99 -9.22
N LEU A 34 -5.50 -2.13 -9.62
CA LEU A 34 -5.05 -3.42 -9.07
C LEU A 34 -3.73 -3.88 -9.73
N ARG A 35 -2.79 -2.96 -9.97
CA ARG A 35 -1.46 -3.32 -10.46
C ARG A 35 -0.75 -4.21 -9.44
N PHE A 36 -0.02 -5.23 -9.92
CA PHE A 36 0.54 -6.35 -9.13
C PHE A 36 -0.48 -7.27 -8.44
N ARG A 37 -1.70 -6.81 -8.17
CA ARG A 37 -2.83 -7.60 -7.64
C ARG A 37 -2.58 -8.27 -6.30
N LYS A 38 -1.51 -7.94 -5.57
CA LYS A 38 -1.21 -8.57 -4.28
C LYS A 38 -1.71 -7.72 -3.12
N ASP A 39 -2.16 -8.37 -2.06
CA ASP A 39 -2.74 -7.71 -0.89
C ASP A 39 -1.77 -6.75 -0.19
N ASP A 40 -0.47 -7.06 -0.16
CA ASP A 40 0.55 -6.14 0.33
C ASP A 40 0.65 -4.86 -0.49
N HIS A 41 0.75 -4.97 -1.81
CA HIS A 41 0.77 -3.82 -2.71
C HIS A 41 -0.53 -3.02 -2.62
N PHE A 42 -1.67 -3.71 -2.61
CA PHE A 42 -2.97 -3.08 -2.50
C PHE A 42 -3.06 -2.21 -1.25
N TRP A 43 -2.77 -2.78 -0.08
CA TRP A 43 -2.90 -2.04 1.16
C TRP A 43 -1.87 -0.93 1.27
N PHE A 44 -0.63 -1.17 0.83
CA PHE A 44 0.40 -0.13 0.83
C PHE A 44 0.00 1.07 -0.02
N THR A 45 -0.40 0.85 -1.28
CA THR A 45 -0.86 1.92 -2.18
C THR A 45 -2.04 2.67 -1.60
N PHE A 46 -3.05 1.99 -1.03
CA PHE A 46 -4.19 2.69 -0.42
C PHE A 46 -3.78 3.66 0.69
N PHE A 47 -2.92 3.23 1.61
CA PHE A 47 -2.48 4.10 2.71
C PHE A 47 -1.51 5.18 2.26
N HIS A 48 -0.72 4.93 1.21
CA HIS A 48 0.12 5.94 0.57
C HIS A 48 -0.76 7.07 0.00
N GLU A 49 -1.77 6.72 -0.79
CA GLU A 49 -2.74 7.69 -1.33
C GLU A 49 -3.52 8.42 -0.23
N ALA A 50 -3.90 7.72 0.83
CA ALA A 50 -4.52 8.35 2.00
C ALA A 50 -3.59 9.37 2.68
N ALA A 51 -2.28 9.13 2.68
CA ALA A 51 -1.30 10.08 3.18
C ALA A 51 -1.29 11.37 2.36
N HIS A 52 -1.39 11.31 1.03
CA HIS A 52 -1.53 12.50 0.19
C HIS A 52 -2.75 13.33 0.55
N VAL A 53 -3.89 12.68 0.83
CA VAL A 53 -5.10 13.38 1.29
C VAL A 53 -4.85 14.08 2.63
N LEU A 54 -4.20 13.40 3.58
CA LEU A 54 -4.08 13.86 4.97
C LEU A 54 -2.96 14.87 5.20
N LEU A 55 -1.83 14.71 4.52
CA LEU A 55 -0.58 15.43 4.79
C LEU A 55 -0.35 16.60 3.83
N HIS A 56 -0.72 16.46 2.55
CA HIS A 56 -0.24 17.36 1.48
C HIS A 56 -1.32 18.29 0.90
N GLY A 57 -2.57 18.16 1.37
CA GLY A 57 -3.62 19.16 1.17
C GLY A 57 -4.19 19.28 -0.26
N LYS A 58 -5.00 20.32 -0.49
CA LYS A 58 -5.95 20.42 -1.62
C LYS A 58 -5.38 20.97 -2.93
N ARG A 59 -4.12 21.40 -2.94
CA ARG A 59 -3.53 22.17 -4.06
C ARG A 59 -2.80 21.31 -5.09
N ALA A 60 -2.62 20.03 -4.82
CA ALA A 60 -1.87 19.13 -5.68
C ALA A 60 -2.76 18.01 -6.22
N VAL A 61 -2.60 17.77 -7.52
CA VAL A 61 -3.05 16.53 -8.18
C VAL A 61 -1.83 15.63 -8.14
N PHE A 62 -1.90 14.53 -7.38
CA PHE A 62 -0.80 13.59 -7.25
C PHE A 62 -1.03 12.44 -8.23
N ILE A 63 -0.11 12.31 -9.20
CA ILE A 63 -0.10 11.25 -10.20
C ILE A 63 1.23 10.54 -10.07
N ASP A 64 1.16 9.31 -9.61
CA ASP A 64 2.26 8.43 -9.23
C ASP A 64 3.02 7.94 -10.48
N GLU A 65 3.73 8.84 -11.19
CA GLU A 65 4.97 8.51 -11.94
C GLU A 65 5.69 9.62 -12.73
N ILE A 66 5.19 10.86 -12.80
CA ILE A 66 5.88 11.90 -13.58
C ILE A 66 6.69 12.79 -12.64
N SER A 67 7.91 12.34 -12.32
CA SER A 67 9.03 13.14 -11.75
C SER A 67 8.99 13.54 -10.27
N MET A 68 8.37 12.76 -9.38
CA MET A 68 8.28 13.08 -7.93
C MET A 68 8.81 12.02 -6.94
N ASP A 69 9.29 10.84 -7.37
CA ASP A 69 9.78 9.72 -6.52
C ASP A 69 10.82 10.09 -5.43
N ALA A 70 11.39 11.30 -5.45
CA ALA A 70 12.33 11.80 -4.45
C ALA A 70 11.82 13.00 -3.64
N SER A 71 10.57 13.43 -3.82
CA SER A 71 10.02 14.56 -3.08
C SER A 71 9.85 14.20 -1.60
N GLU A 72 9.90 15.21 -0.73
CA GLU A 72 9.64 15.03 0.70
C GLU A 72 8.21 14.53 0.95
N GLU A 73 7.27 14.93 0.10
CA GLU A 73 5.87 14.51 0.17
C GLU A 73 5.71 12.99 -0.06
N GLU A 74 6.36 12.44 -1.09
CA GLU A 74 6.36 11.00 -1.39
C GLU A 74 6.99 10.19 -0.24
N GLN A 75 8.13 10.65 0.30
CA GLN A 75 8.80 9.98 1.42
C GLN A 75 7.92 9.98 2.68
N GLN A 76 7.21 11.08 2.93
CA GLN A 76 6.25 11.16 4.03
C GLN A 76 5.05 10.23 3.81
N SER A 77 4.56 10.11 2.58
CA SER A 77 3.48 9.18 2.21
C SER A 77 3.88 7.73 2.39
N ASP A 78 5.08 7.34 1.94
CA ASP A 78 5.63 6.00 2.12
C ASP A 78 5.84 5.66 3.61
N ALA A 79 6.42 6.58 4.37
CA ALA A 79 6.61 6.42 5.80
C ALA A 79 5.26 6.32 6.53
N PHE A 80 4.25 7.09 6.12
CA PHE A 80 2.90 6.99 6.66
C PHE A 80 2.29 5.62 6.37
N ALA A 81 2.31 5.17 5.11
CA ALA A 81 1.72 3.90 4.70
C ALA A 81 2.35 2.71 5.43
N ALA A 82 3.68 2.68 5.47
CA ALA A 82 4.46 1.68 6.17
C ALA A 82 4.09 1.57 7.65
N ASN A 83 4.10 2.72 8.35
CA ASN A 83 3.93 2.76 9.80
C ASN A 83 2.46 2.63 10.23
N HIS A 84 1.52 2.96 9.35
CA HIS A 84 0.10 2.73 9.59
C HIS A 84 -0.24 1.24 9.48
N LEU A 85 0.30 0.55 8.47
CA LEU A 85 0.10 -0.89 8.30
C LEU A 85 0.84 -1.70 9.36
N ILE A 86 2.09 -1.34 9.64
CA ILE A 86 2.93 -2.04 10.60
C ILE A 86 3.66 -1.00 11.45
N PRO A 87 3.24 -0.76 12.71
CA PRO A 87 3.89 0.22 13.57
C PRO A 87 5.40 -0.05 13.69
N SER A 88 6.22 0.99 13.51
CA SER A 88 7.68 0.89 13.48
C SER A 88 8.29 0.11 14.65
N LYS A 89 7.77 0.31 15.87
CA LYS A 89 8.22 -0.42 17.07
C LYS A 89 7.92 -1.93 16.98
N SER A 90 6.74 -2.28 16.51
CA SER A 90 6.33 -3.67 16.29
C SER A 90 7.21 -4.31 15.22
N TYR A 91 7.42 -3.60 14.10
CA TYR A 91 8.27 -4.08 13.02
C TYR A 91 9.72 -4.28 13.47
N ALA A 92 10.31 -3.32 14.19
CA ALA A 92 11.65 -3.43 14.74
C ALA A 92 11.80 -4.67 15.65
N SER A 93 10.77 -4.99 16.45
CA SER A 93 10.75 -6.20 17.28
C SER A 93 10.69 -7.49 16.46
N LEU A 94 10.00 -7.49 15.32
CA LEU A 94 9.92 -8.66 14.43
C LEU A 94 11.28 -8.99 13.81
N VAL A 95 12.02 -7.97 13.37
CA VAL A 95 13.27 -8.13 12.62
C VAL A 95 14.52 -8.12 13.50
N GLN A 96 14.38 -7.87 14.80
CA GLN A 96 15.51 -7.77 15.75
C GLN A 96 16.40 -9.02 15.74
N SER A 97 15.81 -10.21 15.56
CA SER A 97 16.53 -11.48 15.53
C SER A 97 16.97 -11.91 14.12
N GLY A 98 16.92 -11.00 13.15
CA GLY A 98 17.23 -11.28 11.75
C GLY A 98 15.99 -11.70 10.96
N GLN A 99 16.10 -12.78 10.19
CA GLN A 99 15.04 -13.24 9.29
C GLN A 99 13.91 -13.94 10.06
N PRO A 100 12.67 -13.40 10.07
CA PRO A 100 11.57 -14.03 10.77
C PRO A 100 11.19 -15.36 10.11
N SER A 101 10.92 -16.38 10.94
CA SER A 101 10.38 -17.65 10.45
C SER A 101 8.95 -17.48 9.94
N ARG A 102 8.49 -18.44 9.14
CA ARG A 102 7.09 -18.52 8.68
C ARG A 102 6.08 -18.42 9.84
N ALA A 103 6.35 -19.11 10.95
CA ALA A 103 5.51 -19.08 12.14
C ALA A 103 5.52 -17.71 12.83
N ALA A 104 6.69 -17.06 12.88
CA ALA A 104 6.82 -15.71 13.44
C ALA A 104 6.02 -14.68 12.60
N VAL A 105 6.06 -14.77 11.26
CA VAL A 105 5.26 -13.92 10.37
C VAL A 105 3.76 -14.08 10.62
N ILE A 106 3.26 -15.32 10.73
CA ILE A 106 1.84 -15.58 11.03
C ILE A 106 1.47 -15.01 12.41
N ALA A 107 2.26 -15.32 13.44
CA ALA A 107 1.98 -14.86 14.80
C ALA A 107 1.98 -13.32 14.89
N PHE A 108 2.91 -12.67 14.19
CA PHE A 108 2.99 -11.22 14.11
C PHE A 108 1.80 -10.60 13.39
N ALA A 109 1.41 -11.14 12.23
CA ALA A 109 0.25 -10.70 11.48
C ALA A 109 -1.05 -10.82 12.31
N ASN A 110 -1.23 -11.95 13.01
CA ASN A 110 -2.37 -12.16 13.91
C ASN A 110 -2.38 -11.17 15.07
N LYS A 111 -1.22 -10.88 15.67
CA LYS A 111 -1.09 -9.90 16.77
C LYS A 111 -1.52 -8.49 16.34
N LEU A 112 -1.27 -8.13 15.08
CA LEU A 112 -1.64 -6.83 14.52
C LEU A 112 -3.01 -6.85 13.82
N GLU A 113 -3.68 -8.01 13.76
CA GLU A 113 -4.96 -8.20 13.05
C GLU A 113 -4.90 -7.82 11.55
N ILE A 114 -3.76 -8.11 10.90
CA ILE A 114 -3.52 -7.85 9.48
C ILE A 114 -3.28 -9.15 8.70
N ALA A 115 -3.39 -9.09 7.37
CA ALA A 115 -3.05 -10.21 6.51
C ALA A 115 -1.53 -10.50 6.55
N PRO A 116 -1.09 -11.77 6.61
CA PRO A 116 0.34 -12.11 6.56
C PRO A 116 1.06 -11.62 5.30
N GLY A 117 0.34 -11.51 4.17
CA GLY A 117 0.86 -10.94 2.93
C GLY A 117 1.46 -9.54 3.12
N ILE A 118 0.79 -8.67 3.89
CA ILE A 118 1.25 -7.30 4.20
C ILE A 118 2.60 -7.32 4.91
N VAL A 119 2.77 -8.21 5.89
CA VAL A 119 4.03 -8.38 6.61
C VAL A 119 5.14 -8.87 5.67
N VAL A 120 4.84 -9.86 4.82
CA VAL A 120 5.78 -10.36 3.82
C VAL A 120 6.19 -9.25 2.84
N GLY A 121 5.24 -8.46 2.36
CA GLY A 121 5.52 -7.33 1.47
C GLY A 121 6.51 -6.35 2.08
N ARG A 122 6.31 -5.98 3.36
CA ARG A 122 7.25 -5.09 4.06
C ARG A 122 8.64 -5.71 4.24
N LEU A 123 8.71 -6.98 4.67
CA LEU A 123 9.98 -7.68 4.85
C LEU A 123 10.77 -7.82 3.54
N GLN A 124 10.09 -8.04 2.42
CA GLN A 124 10.71 -8.12 1.09
C GLN A 124 11.18 -6.75 0.61
N HIS A 125 10.35 -5.71 0.75
CA HIS A 125 10.70 -4.34 0.37
C HIS A 125 11.93 -3.83 1.13
N ASP A 126 11.99 -4.07 2.44
CA ASP A 126 13.11 -3.66 3.30
C ASP A 126 14.35 -4.59 3.17
N GLY A 127 14.30 -5.60 2.31
CA GLY A 127 15.42 -6.53 2.06
C GLY A 127 15.73 -7.48 3.22
N VAL A 128 14.82 -7.62 4.19
CA VAL A 128 14.97 -8.56 5.32
C VAL A 128 14.88 -10.00 4.82
N ILE A 129 13.99 -10.27 3.87
CA ILE A 129 13.87 -11.56 3.19
C ILE A 129 13.87 -11.37 1.66
N PRO A 130 14.30 -12.38 0.88
CA PRO A 130 14.21 -12.32 -0.59
C PRO A 130 12.78 -12.24 -1.11
N PHE A 131 12.56 -11.55 -2.24
CA PHE A 131 11.26 -11.50 -2.93
C PHE A 131 10.71 -12.87 -3.37
N SER A 132 11.55 -13.91 -3.40
CA SER A 132 11.13 -15.29 -3.70
C SER A 132 10.52 -16.03 -2.49
N TRP A 133 10.60 -15.47 -1.28
CA TRP A 133 10.18 -16.15 -0.05
C TRP A 133 8.77 -15.78 0.39
N LEU A 134 8.05 -16.75 0.97
CA LEU A 134 6.75 -16.59 1.62
C LEU A 134 5.64 -15.96 0.73
N ASN A 135 5.78 -16.07 -0.59
CA ASN A 135 4.78 -15.54 -1.53
C ASN A 135 3.43 -16.28 -1.44
N ASP A 136 3.38 -17.47 -0.83
CA ASP A 136 2.14 -18.19 -0.52
C ASP A 136 1.26 -17.46 0.49
N PHE A 137 1.81 -16.48 1.23
CA PHE A 137 1.04 -15.62 2.13
C PHE A 137 0.37 -14.45 1.44
N LYS A 138 0.79 -14.10 0.21
CA LYS A 138 0.24 -12.96 -0.52
C LYS A 138 -1.00 -13.36 -1.31
N ARG A 139 -2.14 -12.79 -0.96
CA ARG A 139 -3.41 -13.02 -1.65
C ARG A 139 -3.44 -12.25 -2.96
N THR A 140 -4.03 -12.86 -3.98
CA THR A 140 -4.28 -12.16 -5.24
C THR A 140 -5.68 -11.56 -5.22
N PHE A 141 -5.80 -10.27 -5.52
CA PHE A 141 -7.08 -9.58 -5.72
C PHE A 141 -7.45 -9.56 -7.19
N VAL A 142 -8.74 -9.67 -7.44
CA VAL A 142 -9.36 -9.52 -8.75
C VAL A 142 -10.50 -8.52 -8.59
N LEU A 143 -10.66 -7.63 -9.57
CA LEU A 143 -11.87 -6.84 -9.64
C LEU A 143 -13.03 -7.82 -9.85
N ALA A 144 -14.10 -7.66 -9.09
CA ALA A 144 -15.34 -8.31 -9.46
C ALA A 144 -15.74 -7.74 -10.83
N GLU A 145 -15.95 -8.61 -11.82
CA GLU A 145 -16.59 -8.18 -13.06
C GLU A 145 -17.97 -7.64 -12.67
N ASP A 146 -18.33 -6.46 -13.19
CA ASP A 146 -19.71 -6.00 -13.13
C ASP A 146 -20.55 -7.12 -13.73
N SER A 147 -21.44 -7.68 -12.91
CA SER A 147 -22.45 -8.63 -13.37
C SER A 147 -23.47 -7.84 -14.20
N THR A 148 -23.06 -7.43 -15.39
CA THR A 148 -23.91 -6.85 -16.41
C THR A 148 -23.79 -7.72 -17.66
N ALA A 149 -24.54 -8.82 -17.61
CA ALA A 149 -25.18 -9.41 -18.78
C ALA A 149 -26.68 -9.18 -18.64
#